data_AF-A0A3Q9WLG8-F1
#
_entry.id   AF-A0A3Q9WLG8-F1
#
_cell.length_a   1.000
_cell.length_b   1.000
_cell.length_c   1.000
_cell.angle_alpha   90.00
_cell.angle_beta   90.00
_cell.angle_gamma   90.00
#
_symmetry.space_group_name_H-M   'P 1'
#
loop_
_entity.id
_entity.type
_entity.pdbx_description
1 polymer ?
#
loop_
_entity_poly.entity_id
_entity_poly.type
_entity_poly.pdbx_seq_one_letter_code
_entity_poly.pdbx_strand_id
1 'polypeptide(L)'
;MADSWDHAGVRLKEDSALRAWDASAAEDPGTTALDLAHAILFGKAQAALEAVAAGGVGLTADHARALHFANEMAQLRHYGPLTAVDDGLPVLAPGVRAVIATFGAHGVWDGQPDWNL
;
A
#
# COMPACT_ATOMS: atom_id res chain seq x y z
N MET A 1 46.40 25.77 10.27
CA MET A 1 45.80 25.68 8.93
C MET A 1 45.22 24.30 8.81
N ALA A 2 43.92 24.17 9.03
CA ALA A 2 43.19 22.91 9.00
C ALA A 2 42.09 23.10 7.97
N ASP A 3 42.28 22.53 6.78
CA ASP A 3 41.18 22.37 5.81
C ASP A 3 40.73 20.91 5.86
N SER A 4 39.60 20.75 6.55
CA SER A 4 38.81 19.54 6.67
C SER A 4 38.34 19.12 5.27
N TRP A 5 38.70 17.89 4.88
CA TRP A 5 38.06 17.20 3.76
C TRP A 5 36.79 16.51 4.25
N ASP A 6 35.75 17.30 4.56
CA ASP A 6 34.39 16.78 4.69
C ASP A 6 33.81 16.58 3.29
N HIS A 7 34.09 15.41 2.70
CA HIS A 7 33.30 14.93 1.57
C HIS A 7 31.90 14.59 2.08
N ALA A 8 31.00 15.55 1.93
CA ALA A 8 29.57 15.39 2.06
C ALA A 8 29.13 14.11 1.34
N GLY A 9 28.69 13.13 2.14
CA GLY A 9 28.07 11.92 1.63
C GLY A 9 26.86 12.31 0.77
N VAL A 10 26.97 12.06 -0.53
CA VAL A 10 25.85 12.21 -1.45
C VAL A 10 24.80 11.15 -1.09
N ARG A 11 23.82 11.51 -0.25
CA ARG A 11 22.53 10.81 -0.20
C ARG A 11 21.58 11.48 -1.19
N LEU A 12 21.83 11.28 -2.47
CA LEU A 12 20.80 11.39 -3.51
C LEU A 12 20.17 10.01 -3.66
N LYS A 13 19.28 9.65 -2.71
CA LYS A 13 18.16 8.78 -3.06
C LYS A 13 17.01 9.75 -3.25
N GLU A 14 16.87 10.29 -4.45
CA GLU A 14 15.56 10.81 -4.85
C GLU A 14 14.60 9.66 -4.63
N ASP A 15 13.81 9.72 -3.56
CA ASP A 15 12.58 8.94 -3.50
C ASP A 15 11.79 9.46 -4.70
N SER A 16 11.76 8.68 -5.77
CA SER A 16 10.76 8.88 -6.80
C SER A 16 9.43 8.91 -6.07
N ALA A 17 8.68 10.01 -6.23
CA ALA A 17 7.38 10.13 -5.59
C ALA A 17 6.56 8.91 -5.97
N LEU A 18 6.27 8.05 -4.99
CA LEU A 18 5.53 6.82 -5.21
C LEU A 18 4.18 7.17 -5.83
N ARG A 19 3.71 6.35 -6.77
CA ARG A 19 2.45 6.60 -7.46
C ARG A 19 1.29 6.44 -6.48
N ALA A 20 0.37 7.39 -6.49
CA ALA A 20 -0.87 7.31 -5.73
C ALA A 20 -1.83 6.29 -6.36
N TRP A 21 -2.57 5.56 -5.54
CA TRP A 21 -3.46 4.48 -6.01
C TRP A 21 -4.62 5.00 -6.84
N ASP A 22 -5.23 6.11 -6.43
CA ASP A 22 -6.34 6.77 -7.13
C ASP A 22 -5.92 7.30 -8.51
N ALA A 23 -4.78 8.00 -8.58
CA ALA A 23 -4.24 8.51 -9.84
C ALA A 23 -3.86 7.37 -10.79
N SER A 24 -3.17 6.34 -10.28
CA SER A 24 -2.76 5.19 -11.11
C SER A 24 -3.97 4.40 -11.61
N ALA A 25 -5.01 4.25 -10.79
CA ALA A 25 -6.22 3.55 -11.19
C ALA A 25 -7.03 4.31 -12.25
N ALA A 26 -6.94 5.64 -12.28
CA ALA A 26 -7.56 6.44 -13.34
C ALA A 26 -6.81 6.30 -14.68
N GLU A 27 -5.49 6.11 -14.64
CA GLU A 27 -4.64 5.97 -15.83
C GLU A 27 -4.62 4.54 -16.39
N ASP A 28 -4.39 3.55 -15.52
CA ASP A 28 -4.33 2.12 -15.85
C ASP A 28 -5.01 1.28 -14.75
N PRO A 29 -6.35 1.16 -14.78
CA PRO A 29 -7.11 0.48 -13.74
C PRO A 29 -6.79 -1.01 -13.65
N GLY A 30 -6.54 -1.68 -14.79
CA GLY A 30 -6.29 -3.12 -14.82
C GLY A 30 -4.97 -3.50 -14.17
N THR A 31 -3.88 -2.82 -14.54
CA THR A 31 -2.56 -3.07 -13.94
C THR A 31 -2.56 -2.66 -12.47
N THR A 32 -3.20 -1.53 -12.13
CA THR A 32 -3.28 -1.06 -10.74
C THR A 32 -4.04 -2.06 -9.86
N ALA A 33 -5.15 -2.63 -10.35
CA ALA A 33 -5.90 -3.66 -9.64
C ALA A 33 -5.07 -4.94 -9.45
N LEU A 34 -4.40 -5.42 -10.50
CA LEU A 34 -3.51 -6.59 -10.43
C LEU A 34 -2.38 -6.38 -9.41
N ASP A 35 -1.75 -5.21 -9.44
CA ASP A 35 -0.62 -4.89 -8.58
C ASP A 35 -1.03 -4.79 -7.11
N LEU A 36 -2.16 -4.13 -6.83
CA LEU A 36 -2.73 -4.08 -5.48
C LEU A 36 -3.10 -5.48 -4.99
N ALA A 37 -3.77 -6.27 -5.83
CA ALA A 37 -4.14 -7.65 -5.49
C ALA A 37 -2.89 -8.48 -5.13
N HIS A 38 -1.85 -8.42 -5.96
CA HIS A 38 -0.60 -9.11 -5.67
C HIS A 38 0.06 -8.65 -4.36
N ALA A 39 0.06 -7.35 -4.07
CA ALA A 39 0.60 -6.84 -2.81
C ALA A 39 -0.16 -7.39 -1.60
N ILE A 40 -1.50 -7.38 -1.66
CA ILE A 40 -2.35 -7.88 -0.57
C ILE A 40 -2.17 -9.39 -0.37
N LEU A 41 -2.11 -10.18 -1.45
CA LEU A 41 -1.88 -11.63 -1.37
C LEU A 41 -0.50 -11.97 -0.82
N PHE A 42 0.54 -11.25 -1.27
CA PHE A 42 1.90 -11.46 -0.79
C PHE A 42 2.01 -11.22 0.72
N GLY A 43 1.41 -10.13 1.21
CA GLY A 43 1.37 -9.82 2.63
C GLY A 43 0.35 -10.62 3.43
N LYS A 44 -0.59 -11.32 2.77
CA LYS A 44 -1.82 -11.87 3.37
C LYS A 44 -2.60 -10.81 4.17
N ALA A 45 -2.74 -9.62 3.58
CA ALA A 45 -3.14 -8.40 4.28
C ALA A 45 -4.64 -8.11 4.29
N GLN A 46 -5.50 -8.96 3.70
CA GLN A 46 -6.94 -8.70 3.61
C GLN A 46 -7.58 -8.40 4.98
N ALA A 47 -7.46 -9.31 5.95
CA ALA A 47 -8.01 -9.11 7.29
C ALA A 47 -7.47 -7.86 8.00
N ALA A 48 -6.21 -7.50 7.73
CA ALA A 48 -5.61 -6.30 8.29
C ALA A 48 -6.20 -5.02 7.67
N LEU A 49 -6.42 -5.00 6.36
CA LEU A 49 -7.04 -3.89 5.64
C LEU A 49 -8.52 -3.73 6.01
N GLU A 50 -9.23 -4.83 6.23
CA GLU A 50 -10.61 -4.81 6.75
C GLU A 50 -10.67 -4.25 8.18
N ALA A 51 -9.73 -4.64 9.05
CA ALA A 51 -9.61 -4.05 10.39
C ALA A 51 -9.30 -2.54 10.35
N VAL A 52 -8.44 -2.11 9.42
CA VAL A 52 -8.17 -0.68 9.18
C VAL A 52 -9.41 0.04 8.66
N ALA A 53 -10.13 -0.55 7.70
CA ALA A 53 -11.39 0.00 7.17
C ALA A 53 -12.46 0.15 8.26
N ALA A 54 -12.48 -0.73 9.25
CA ALA A 54 -13.33 -0.66 10.44
C ALA A 54 -12.80 0.28 11.55
N GLY A 55 -11.87 1.19 11.24
CA GLY A 55 -11.32 2.17 12.18
C GLY A 55 -10.18 1.65 13.06
N GLY A 56 -9.50 0.58 12.63
CA GLY A 56 -8.35 -0.01 13.33
C GLY A 56 -8.70 -0.92 14.51
N VAL A 57 -9.99 -1.19 14.74
CA VAL A 57 -10.44 -2.08 15.82
C VAL A 57 -9.94 -3.50 15.57
N GLY A 58 -9.30 -4.10 16.58
CA GLY A 58 -8.81 -5.48 16.49
C GLY A 58 -7.50 -5.64 15.69
N LEU A 59 -6.77 -4.55 15.43
CA LEU A 59 -5.41 -4.66 14.89
C LEU A 59 -4.49 -5.43 15.83
N THR A 60 -3.75 -6.38 15.27
CA THR A 60 -2.80 -7.24 15.98
C THR A 60 -1.39 -7.06 15.43
N ALA A 61 -0.39 -7.63 16.11
CA ALA A 61 0.97 -7.66 15.59
C ALA A 61 1.08 -8.42 14.25
N ASP A 62 0.25 -9.45 14.05
CA ASP A 62 0.21 -10.20 12.79
C ASP A 62 -0.39 -9.33 11.66
N HIS A 63 -1.40 -8.52 11.96
CA HIS A 63 -1.92 -7.52 11.00
C HIS A 63 -0.85 -6.50 10.61
N ALA A 64 -0.09 -5.99 11.57
CA ALA A 64 1.01 -5.07 11.28
C ALA A 64 2.09 -5.71 10.38
N ARG A 65 2.44 -6.98 10.64
CA ARG A 65 3.39 -7.73 9.79
C ARG A 65 2.84 -7.95 8.38
N ALA A 66 1.57 -8.30 8.25
CA ALA A 66 0.91 -8.49 6.97
C ALA A 66 0.90 -7.20 6.13
N LEU A 67 0.53 -6.07 6.76
CA LEU A 67 0.54 -4.75 6.13
C LEU A 67 1.96 -4.31 5.75
N HIS A 68 2.97 -4.61 6.58
CA HIS A 68 4.36 -4.32 6.25
C HIS A 68 4.77 -5.01 4.94
N PHE A 69 4.56 -6.32 4.82
CA PHE A 69 4.92 -7.05 3.60
C PHE A 69 4.11 -6.63 2.37
N ALA A 70 2.83 -6.32 2.54
CA ALA A 70 2.03 -5.77 1.45
C ALA A 70 2.56 -4.40 0.99
N ASN A 71 2.95 -3.53 1.92
CA ASN A 71 3.55 -2.23 1.60
C ASN A 71 4.91 -2.35 0.92
N GLU A 72 5.77 -3.29 1.34
CA GLU A 72 7.03 -3.57 0.63
C GLU A 72 6.76 -3.98 -0.83
N MET A 73 5.75 -4.81 -1.05
CA MET A 73 5.38 -5.24 -2.41
C MET A 73 4.77 -4.09 -3.23
N ALA A 74 4.00 -3.20 -2.60
CA ALA A 74 3.51 -1.98 -3.26
C ALA A 74 4.67 -1.05 -3.66
N GLN A 75 5.64 -0.83 -2.77
CA GLN A 75 6.80 0.01 -3.03
C GLN A 75 7.69 -0.54 -4.15
N LEU A 76 7.92 -1.86 -4.18
CA LEU A 76 8.62 -2.54 -5.28
C LEU A 76 7.94 -2.34 -6.64
N ARG A 77 6.62 -2.10 -6.65
CA ARG A 77 5.81 -1.74 -7.82
C ARG A 77 5.61 -0.24 -7.98
N HIS A 78 6.35 0.56 -7.20
CA HIS A 78 6.34 2.02 -7.19
C HIS A 78 4.98 2.64 -6.84
N TYR A 79 4.21 2.00 -5.97
CA TYR A 79 2.99 2.58 -5.38
C TYR A 79 3.22 3.06 -3.95
N GLY A 80 2.37 4.01 -3.54
CA GLY A 80 2.29 4.47 -2.16
C GLY A 80 1.78 3.39 -1.19
N PRO A 81 1.79 3.69 0.11
CA PRO A 81 1.32 2.75 1.13
C PRO A 81 -0.17 2.42 0.97
N LEU A 82 -0.59 1.27 1.49
CA LEU A 82 -1.99 0.82 1.49
C LEU A 82 -2.82 1.45 2.61
N THR A 83 -2.14 1.99 3.63
CA THR A 83 -2.76 2.62 4.81
C THR A 83 -2.22 4.03 5.01
N ALA A 84 -3.06 4.92 5.51
CA ALA A 84 -2.72 6.27 5.93
C ALA A 84 -3.13 6.49 7.40
N VAL A 85 -2.88 7.69 7.91
CA VAL A 85 -3.34 8.13 9.23
C VAL A 85 -4.24 9.34 9.04
N ASP A 86 -5.43 9.28 9.64
CA ASP A 86 -6.41 10.37 9.68
C ASP A 86 -6.92 10.52 11.11
N ASP A 87 -6.88 11.75 11.64
CA ASP A 87 -7.18 12.06 13.05
C ASP A 87 -6.52 11.11 14.08
N GLY A 88 -5.30 10.66 13.79
CA GLY A 88 -4.54 9.75 14.66
C GLY A 88 -4.96 8.28 14.61
N LEU A 89 -5.90 7.92 13.73
CA LEU A 89 -6.36 6.56 13.51
C LEU A 89 -5.85 6.03 12.15
N PRO A 90 -5.55 4.73 12.04
CA PRO A 90 -5.22 4.14 10.76
C PRO A 90 -6.46 4.09 9.86
N VAL A 91 -6.31 4.54 8.62
CA VAL A 91 -7.33 4.45 7.57
C VAL A 91 -6.72 3.83 6.32
N LEU A 92 -7.55 3.38 5.38
CA LEU A 92 -7.04 2.98 4.07
C LEU A 92 -6.47 4.21 3.34
N ALA A 93 -5.35 4.03 2.66
CA ALA A 93 -4.81 5.11 1.85
C ALA A 93 -5.80 5.50 0.73
N PRO A 94 -5.79 6.77 0.28
CA PRO A 94 -6.65 7.23 -0.80
C PRO A 94 -6.58 6.31 -2.03
N GLY A 95 -7.74 6.01 -2.61
CA GLY A 95 -7.84 5.13 -3.78
C GLY A 95 -7.85 3.63 -3.49
N VAL A 96 -7.22 3.13 -2.43
CA VAL A 96 -7.09 1.68 -2.16
C VAL A 96 -8.44 0.97 -2.13
N ARG A 97 -9.41 1.51 -1.38
CA ARG A 97 -10.78 0.97 -1.33
C ARG A 97 -11.45 0.93 -2.70
N ALA A 98 -11.28 2.00 -3.49
CA ALA A 98 -11.87 2.09 -4.83
C ALA A 98 -11.25 1.07 -5.78
N VAL A 99 -9.92 0.86 -5.71
CA VAL A 99 -9.22 -0.16 -6.50
C VAL A 99 -9.66 -1.57 -6.09
N ILE A 100 -9.81 -1.84 -4.79
CA ILE A 100 -10.33 -3.15 -4.34
C ILE A 100 -11.73 -3.40 -4.91
N ALA A 101 -12.59 -2.38 -4.95
CA ALA A 101 -13.93 -2.50 -5.50
C ALA A 101 -13.94 -2.84 -7.02
N THR A 102 -12.85 -2.60 -7.76
CA THR A 102 -12.75 -2.98 -9.18
C THR A 102 -12.23 -4.39 -9.40
N PHE A 103 -11.79 -5.11 -8.35
CA PHE A 103 -11.15 -6.42 -8.50
C PHE A 103 -11.99 -7.42 -9.30
N GLY A 104 -13.27 -7.56 -8.98
CA GLY A 104 -14.18 -8.45 -9.70
C GLY A 104 -14.35 -8.08 -11.18
N ALA A 105 -14.38 -6.77 -11.51
CA ALA A 105 -14.48 -6.31 -12.89
C ALA A 105 -13.22 -6.62 -13.73
N HIS A 106 -12.07 -6.75 -13.06
CA HIS A 106 -10.81 -7.10 -13.68
C HIS A 106 -10.47 -8.59 -13.60
N GLY A 107 -11.37 -9.43 -13.06
CA GLY A 107 -11.11 -10.86 -12.87
C GLY A 107 -9.91 -11.12 -11.96
N VAL A 108 -9.63 -10.20 -11.03
CA VAL A 108 -8.64 -10.40 -9.98
C VAL A 108 -9.37 -10.70 -8.68
N TRP A 109 -8.72 -11.42 -7.77
CA TRP A 109 -9.28 -11.91 -6.50
C TRP A 109 -10.10 -13.21 -6.55
N ASP A 110 -10.07 -13.94 -7.67
CA ASP A 110 -10.73 -15.24 -7.77
C ASP A 110 -10.19 -16.26 -6.75
N GLY A 111 -11.11 -16.96 -6.07
CA GLY A 111 -10.79 -17.98 -5.08
C GLY A 111 -10.34 -17.43 -3.72
N GLN A 112 -10.39 -16.11 -3.51
CA GLN A 112 -10.17 -15.48 -2.21
C GLN A 112 -11.50 -15.18 -1.49
N PRO A 113 -11.48 -14.94 -0.17
CA PRO A 113 -12.66 -14.48 0.55
C PRO A 113 -13.15 -13.11 0.06
N ASP A 114 -14.46 -12.90 0.10
CA ASP A 114 -15.08 -11.61 -0.19
C ASP A 114 -14.59 -10.53 0.78
N TRP A 115 -14.56 -9.29 0.29
CA TRP A 115 -14.14 -8.13 1.06
C TRP A 115 -15.23 -7.62 1.99
N ASN A 116 -14.85 -7.33 3.23
CA ASN A 116 -15.67 -6.59 4.19
C ASN A 116 -15.07 -5.20 4.46
N LEU A 117 -15.26 -4.27 3.52
CA LEU A 117 -14.71 -2.91 3.57
C LEU A 117 -15.76 -1.86 3.88
#